data_AF-A0A920VQS4-F1
#
_entry.id   AF-A0A920VQS4-F1
#
_cell.length_a   1.000
_cell.length_b   1.000
_cell.length_c   1.000
_cell.angle_alpha   90.00
_cell.angle_beta   90.00
_cell.angle_gamma   90.00
#
_symmetry.space_group_name_H-M   'P 1'
#
loop_
_entity.id
_entity.type
_entity.pdbx_description
1 polymer ?
#
loop_
_entity_poly.entity_id
_entity_poly.type
_entity_poly.pdbx_seq_one_letter_code
_entity_poly.pdbx_strand_id
1 'polypeptide(L)'
;MINYLGGMWQAAKNWSPAILTALALILIWEFVVWFLDIQRWLLPPPTIIFQELIDSIGLLSRHAGITLLEIIMGFAVSLMIGVALASGIVWSRTMERSIYPIIIASQTIPIFTLAPLLIIWVGTDIFSKVIVVVLFTFFPLVVSLVTGLRSVDSESVDMFRTLGATNAQIFRKLMIPTALPNFFAGGESSSSRDP
;
A
#
# COMPACT_ATOMS: atom_id res chain seq x y z
N MET A 1 -18.94 29.89 8.59
CA MET A 1 -19.05 28.86 9.66
C MET A 1 -20.38 28.08 9.63
N ILE A 2 -21.45 28.59 8.99
CA ILE A 2 -22.78 27.93 8.95
C ILE A 2 -22.90 26.81 7.88
N ASN A 3 -22.07 26.82 6.81
CA ASN A 3 -22.16 25.83 5.72
C ASN A 3 -21.54 24.44 6.03
N TYR A 4 -20.74 24.30 7.08
CA TYR A 4 -20.10 23.01 7.43
C TYR A 4 -21.08 22.02 8.09
N LEU A 5 -22.07 22.52 8.84
CA LEU A 5 -23.03 21.70 9.56
C LEU A 5 -24.05 21.01 8.62
N GLY A 6 -24.42 21.67 7.52
CA GLY A 6 -25.31 21.09 6.49
C GLY A 6 -24.65 19.95 5.71
N GLY A 7 -23.35 20.06 5.41
CA GLY A 7 -22.58 19.00 4.73
C GLY A 7 -22.42 17.74 5.57
N MET A 8 -22.21 17.87 6.89
CA MET A 8 -22.13 16.73 7.81
C MET A 8 -23.48 16.00 7.92
N TRP A 9 -24.60 16.73 7.87
CA TRP A 9 -25.94 16.13 7.92
C TRP A 9 -26.29 15.37 6.63
N GLN A 10 -25.92 15.92 5.47
CA GLN A 10 -26.10 15.25 4.18
C GLN A 10 -25.20 14.00 4.08
N ALA A 11 -23.95 14.09 4.55
CA ALA A 11 -23.03 12.96 4.64
C ALA A 11 -23.57 11.88 5.60
N ALA A 12 -24.01 12.26 6.80
CA ALA A 12 -24.60 11.30 7.75
C ALA A 12 -25.85 10.60 7.17
N LYS A 13 -26.70 11.33 6.44
CA LYS A 13 -27.87 10.77 5.76
C LYS A 13 -27.47 9.77 4.66
N ASN A 14 -26.42 10.07 3.89
CA ASN A 14 -25.94 9.19 2.83
C ASN A 14 -25.27 7.91 3.36
N TRP A 15 -24.69 7.94 4.55
CA TRP A 15 -24.06 6.77 5.18
C TRP A 15 -25.04 5.95 6.04
N SER A 16 -26.21 6.51 6.35
CA SER A 16 -27.24 5.83 7.15
C SER A 16 -27.68 4.47 6.59
N PRO A 17 -27.87 4.25 5.27
CA PRO A 17 -28.26 2.94 4.76
C PRO A 17 -27.15 1.90 4.95
N ALA A 18 -25.88 2.29 4.80
CA ALA A 18 -24.73 1.40 4.99
C ALA A 18 -24.59 0.98 6.46
N ILE A 19 -24.72 1.92 7.39
CA ILE A 19 -24.66 1.65 8.84
C ILE A 19 -25.79 0.71 9.26
N LEU A 20 -27.03 0.99 8.81
CA LEU A 20 -28.19 0.15 9.10
C LEU A 20 -28.02 -1.27 8.55
N THR A 21 -27.52 -1.40 7.33
CA THR A 21 -27.26 -2.70 6.71
C THR A 21 -26.19 -3.47 7.49
N ALA A 22 -25.09 -2.82 7.86
CA ALA A 22 -24.04 -3.43 8.66
C ALA A 22 -24.53 -3.90 10.03
N LEU A 23 -25.30 -3.06 10.74
CA LEU A 23 -25.90 -3.42 12.02
C LEU A 23 -26.88 -4.60 11.87
N ALA A 24 -27.72 -4.59 10.84
CA ALA A 24 -28.64 -5.70 10.56
C ALA A 24 -27.86 -7.00 10.33
N LEU A 25 -26.77 -6.97 9.55
CA LEU A 25 -25.93 -8.15 9.33
C LEU A 25 -25.28 -8.67 10.61
N ILE A 26 -24.78 -7.79 11.49
CA ILE A 26 -24.19 -8.17 12.79
C ILE A 26 -25.25 -8.83 13.68
N LEU A 27 -26.44 -8.25 13.76
CA LEU A 27 -27.54 -8.80 14.56
C LEU A 27 -28.03 -10.14 14.01
N ILE A 28 -28.14 -10.28 12.70
CA ILE A 28 -28.49 -11.55 12.04
C ILE A 28 -27.41 -12.59 12.35
N TRP A 29 -26.12 -12.25 12.26
CA TRP A 29 -25.02 -13.16 12.56
C TRP A 29 -25.07 -13.63 14.03
N GLU A 30 -25.19 -12.71 14.98
CA GLU A 30 -25.33 -13.03 16.40
C GLU A 30 -26.55 -13.96 16.63
N PHE A 31 -27.70 -13.62 16.03
CA PHE A 31 -28.92 -14.42 16.16
C PHE A 31 -28.77 -15.82 15.55
N VAL A 32 -28.15 -15.95 14.38
CA VAL A 32 -27.93 -17.25 13.71
C VAL A 32 -27.01 -18.14 14.53
N VAL A 33 -25.90 -17.58 15.07
CA VAL A 33 -24.98 -18.33 15.93
C VAL A 33 -25.69 -18.84 17.18
N TRP A 34 -26.46 -17.96 17.81
CA TRP A 34 -27.22 -18.30 19.01
C TRP A 34 -28.35 -19.30 18.74
N PHE A 35 -29.13 -19.11 17.67
CA PHE A 35 -30.28 -19.95 17.31
C PHE A 35 -29.88 -21.35 16.85
N LEU A 36 -28.79 -21.47 16.09
CA LEU A 36 -28.28 -22.75 15.60
C LEU A 36 -27.30 -23.43 16.57
N ASP A 37 -27.07 -22.85 17.75
CA ASP A 37 -26.10 -23.32 18.76
C ASP A 37 -24.73 -23.67 18.17
N ILE A 38 -24.21 -22.77 17.32
CA ILE A 38 -22.96 -23.00 16.60
C ILE A 38 -21.79 -22.96 17.59
N GLN A 39 -20.91 -23.97 17.49
CA GLN A 39 -19.76 -24.08 18.38
C GLN A 39 -18.80 -22.89 18.19
N ARG A 40 -18.36 -22.30 19.31
CA ARG A 40 -17.57 -21.04 19.34
C ARG A 40 -16.23 -21.11 18.62
N TRP A 41 -15.60 -22.28 18.54
CA TRP A 41 -14.33 -22.46 17.81
C TRP A 41 -14.53 -22.47 16.28
N LEU A 42 -15.75 -22.72 15.82
CA LEU A 42 -16.11 -22.69 14.40
C LEU A 42 -16.58 -21.29 13.97
N LEU A 43 -17.50 -20.70 14.74
CA LEU A 43 -18.05 -19.37 14.46
C LEU A 43 -18.41 -18.65 15.76
N PRO A 44 -17.50 -17.86 16.34
CA PRO A 44 -17.80 -17.10 17.55
C PRO A 44 -18.81 -15.99 17.24
N PRO A 45 -19.77 -15.72 18.15
CA PRO A 45 -20.70 -14.61 18.00
C PRO A 45 -19.97 -13.26 18.09
N PRO A 46 -20.42 -12.22 17.37
CA PRO A 46 -19.87 -10.87 17.41
C PRO A 46 -19.61 -10.33 18.81
N THR A 47 -20.50 -10.61 19.76
CA THR A 47 -20.36 -10.14 21.16
C THR A 47 -19.08 -10.68 21.82
N ILE A 48 -18.75 -11.95 21.60
CA ILE A 48 -17.53 -12.57 22.15
C ILE A 48 -16.30 -11.99 21.47
N ILE A 49 -16.34 -11.77 20.16
CA ILE A 49 -15.24 -11.14 19.41
C ILE A 49 -14.92 -9.75 19.99
N PHE A 50 -15.96 -8.97 20.30
CA PHE A 50 -15.78 -7.63 20.86
C PHE A 50 -15.21 -7.63 22.28
N GLN A 51 -15.63 -8.59 23.12
CA GLN A 51 -15.05 -8.78 24.46
C GLN A 51 -13.57 -9.16 24.37
N GLU A 52 -13.24 -10.18 23.58
CA GLU A 52 -11.86 -10.61 23.36
C GLU A 52 -10.97 -9.51 22.78
N LEU A 53 -11.52 -8.65 21.92
CA LEU A 53 -10.81 -7.50 21.37
C LEU A 53 -10.37 -6.51 22.47
N ILE A 54 -11.26 -6.23 23.44
CA ILE A 54 -10.97 -5.34 24.57
C ILE A 54 -10.00 -6.01 25.53
N ASP A 55 -10.25 -7.26 25.90
CA ASP A 55 -9.44 -8.01 26.86
C ASP A 55 -8.01 -8.23 26.35
N SER A 56 -7.88 -8.48 25.04
CA SER A 56 -6.58 -8.70 24.38
C SER A 56 -5.98 -7.43 23.78
N ILE A 57 -6.51 -6.23 24.03
CA ILE A 57 -6.06 -5.01 23.35
C ILE A 57 -4.56 -4.71 23.57
N GLY A 58 -4.04 -5.00 24.76
CA GLY A 58 -2.61 -4.84 25.07
C GLY A 58 -1.72 -5.83 24.30
N LEU A 59 -2.19 -7.07 24.16
CA LEU A 59 -1.50 -8.09 23.37
C LEU A 59 -1.56 -7.75 21.87
N LEU A 60 -2.72 -7.37 21.37
CA LEU A 60 -2.97 -7.00 19.98
C LEU A 60 -2.16 -5.77 19.57
N SER A 61 -2.15 -4.71 20.40
CA SER A 61 -1.37 -3.51 20.14
C SER A 61 0.14 -3.80 20.10
N ARG A 62 0.63 -4.67 20.99
CA ARG A 62 2.03 -5.12 20.95
C ARG A 62 2.36 -5.86 19.65
N HIS A 63 1.54 -6.81 19.23
CA HIS A 63 1.76 -7.54 17.96
C HIS A 63 1.60 -6.63 16.74
N ALA A 64 0.64 -5.70 16.77
CA ALA A 64 0.47 -4.68 15.74
C ALA A 64 1.71 -3.78 15.63
N GLY A 65 2.28 -3.35 16.76
CA GLY A 65 3.49 -2.54 16.79
C GLY A 65 4.71 -3.28 16.21
N ILE A 66 4.87 -4.56 16.51
CA ILE A 66 5.93 -5.39 15.93
C ILE A 66 5.74 -5.54 14.41
N THR A 67 4.51 -5.82 13.97
CA THR A 67 4.18 -5.93 12.54
C THR A 67 4.43 -4.61 11.80
N LEU A 68 4.06 -3.48 12.42
CA LEU A 68 4.31 -2.16 11.87
C LEU A 68 5.81 -1.88 11.73
N LEU A 69 6.61 -2.25 12.73
CA LEU A 69 8.06 -2.11 12.67
C LEU A 69 8.66 -2.97 11.55
N GLU A 70 8.22 -4.23 11.42
CA GLU A 70 8.61 -5.13 10.32
C GLU A 70 8.29 -4.52 8.95
N ILE A 71 7.09 -3.94 8.80
CA ILE A 71 6.65 -3.25 7.58
C ILE A 71 7.55 -2.06 7.29
N ILE A 72 7.78 -1.18 8.27
CA ILE A 72 8.60 0.03 8.09
C ILE A 72 10.03 -0.33 7.70
N MET A 73 10.64 -1.29 8.38
CA MET A 73 12.01 -1.74 8.08
C MET A 73 12.11 -2.35 6.69
N GLY A 74 11.21 -3.28 6.35
CA GLY A 74 11.21 -3.91 5.02
C GLY A 74 10.90 -2.93 3.89
N PHE A 75 9.99 -2.00 4.13
CA PHE A 75 9.68 -0.94 3.17
C PHE A 75 10.87 0.00 2.97
N ALA A 76 11.54 0.44 4.04
CA ALA A 76 12.70 1.32 3.94
C ALA A 76 13.83 0.68 3.12
N VAL A 77 14.14 -0.60 3.38
CA VAL A 77 15.12 -1.36 2.59
C VAL A 77 14.71 -1.45 1.12
N SER A 78 13.44 -1.79 0.86
CA SER A 78 12.91 -1.88 -0.51
C SER A 78 12.95 -0.55 -1.25
N LEU A 79 12.63 0.54 -0.55
CA LEU A 79 12.67 1.88 -1.11
C LEU A 79 14.10 2.27 -1.48
N MET A 80 15.07 2.03 -0.60
CA MET A 80 16.49 2.34 -0.87
C MET A 80 17.01 1.59 -2.10
N ILE A 81 16.80 0.27 -2.15
CA ILE A 81 17.24 -0.56 -3.27
C ILE A 81 16.44 -0.20 -4.53
N GLY A 82 15.14 0.02 -4.38
CA GLY A 82 14.23 0.29 -5.48
C GLY A 82 14.48 1.64 -6.15
N VAL A 83 14.77 2.69 -5.38
CA VAL A 83 15.17 4.00 -5.92
C VAL A 83 16.48 3.89 -6.70
N ALA A 84 17.47 3.18 -6.17
CA ALA A 84 18.74 2.99 -6.87
C ALA A 84 18.53 2.24 -8.20
N LEU A 85 17.76 1.15 -8.19
CA LEU A 85 17.50 0.33 -9.36
C LEU A 85 16.64 1.06 -10.41
N ALA A 86 15.56 1.73 -9.98
CA ALA A 86 14.70 2.50 -10.85
C ALA A 86 15.47 3.64 -11.53
N SER A 87 16.33 4.34 -10.79
CA SER A 87 17.20 5.38 -11.35
C SER A 87 18.14 4.81 -12.42
N GLY A 88 18.74 3.64 -12.16
CA GLY A 88 19.58 2.93 -13.13
C GLY A 88 18.81 2.52 -14.39
N ILE A 89 17.58 2.01 -14.25
CA ILE A 89 16.71 1.64 -15.36
C ILE A 89 16.30 2.86 -16.20
N VAL A 90 16.06 4.01 -15.56
CA VAL A 90 15.70 5.25 -16.27
C VAL A 90 16.89 5.84 -17.01
N TRP A 91 18.11 5.75 -16.45
CA TRP A 91 19.31 6.29 -17.09
C TRP A 91 19.94 5.35 -18.13
N SER A 92 19.77 4.03 -18.01
CA SER A 92 20.44 3.05 -18.86
C SER A 92 19.47 2.25 -19.72
N ARG A 93 19.53 2.46 -21.04
CA ARG A 93 18.79 1.64 -22.03
C ARG A 93 19.12 0.15 -21.94
N THR A 94 20.33 -0.20 -21.48
CA THR A 94 20.72 -1.60 -21.27
C THR A 94 19.93 -2.20 -20.12
N MET A 95 19.89 -1.53 -18.96
CA MET A 95 19.13 -2.00 -17.79
C MET A 95 17.62 -2.03 -18.06
N GLU A 96 17.12 -1.05 -18.82
CA GLU A 96 15.73 -1.05 -19.29
C GLU A 96 15.39 -2.27 -20.14
N ARG A 97 16.29 -2.73 -21.01
CA ARG A 97 16.01 -3.88 -21.89
C ARG A 97 16.29 -5.23 -21.25
N SER A 98 17.16 -5.29 -20.25
CA SER A 98 17.55 -6.55 -19.60
C SER A 98 16.87 -6.77 -18.24
N ILE A 99 16.83 -5.77 -17.36
CA ILE A 99 16.36 -5.93 -15.97
C ILE A 99 14.86 -5.65 -15.86
N TYR A 100 14.38 -4.57 -16.49
CA TYR A 100 12.99 -4.15 -16.36
C TYR A 100 11.97 -5.23 -16.78
N PRO A 101 12.17 -6.01 -17.87
CA PRO A 101 11.26 -7.09 -18.22
C PRO A 101 11.20 -8.20 -17.15
N ILE A 102 12.34 -8.51 -16.52
CA ILE A 102 12.42 -9.50 -15.42
C ILE A 102 11.61 -9.01 -14.22
N ILE A 103 11.73 -7.73 -13.86
CA ILE A 103 10.98 -7.13 -12.75
C ILE A 103 9.47 -7.23 -12.98
N ILE A 104 9.01 -6.91 -14.19
CA ILE A 104 7.58 -7.03 -14.54
C ILE A 104 7.13 -8.49 -14.49
N ALA A 105 7.92 -9.41 -15.06
CA ALA A 105 7.60 -10.83 -15.04
C ALA A 105 7.49 -11.39 -13.61
N SER A 106 8.37 -10.97 -12.70
CA SER A 106 8.35 -11.37 -11.29
C SER A 106 7.05 -11.01 -10.55
N GLN A 107 6.29 -10.00 -11.00
CA GLN A 107 5.00 -9.64 -10.38
C GLN A 107 3.91 -10.69 -10.61
N THR A 108 4.10 -11.61 -11.54
CA THR A 108 3.17 -12.73 -11.76
C THR A 108 3.32 -13.82 -10.71
N ILE A 109 4.42 -13.83 -9.95
CA ILE A 109 4.69 -14.84 -8.94
C ILE A 109 3.89 -14.53 -7.66
N PRO A 110 2.98 -15.41 -7.22
CA PRO A 110 2.24 -15.20 -5.99
C PRO A 110 3.14 -15.30 -4.76
N ILE A 111 3.31 -14.20 -4.02
CA ILE A 111 4.23 -14.17 -2.87
C ILE A 111 3.85 -15.14 -1.74
N PHE A 112 2.55 -15.45 -1.59
CA PHE A 112 2.08 -16.39 -0.57
C PHE A 112 2.65 -17.80 -0.78
N THR A 113 3.14 -18.10 -1.98
CA THR A 113 3.85 -19.36 -2.29
C THR A 113 5.29 -19.34 -1.77
N LEU A 114 5.92 -18.17 -1.72
CA LEU A 114 7.30 -17.99 -1.26
C LEU A 114 7.40 -17.85 0.26
N ALA A 115 6.37 -17.32 0.92
CA ALA A 115 6.40 -17.10 2.36
C ALA A 115 6.69 -18.37 3.19
N PRO A 116 6.08 -19.55 2.93
CA PRO A 116 6.42 -20.78 3.63
C PRO A 116 7.86 -21.23 3.40
N LEU A 117 8.39 -21.08 2.18
CA LEU A 117 9.78 -21.43 1.85
C LEU A 117 10.78 -20.56 2.62
N LEU A 118 10.50 -19.26 2.72
CA LEU A 118 11.32 -18.32 3.48
C LEU A 118 11.34 -18.65 4.98
N ILE A 119 10.20 -19.05 5.54
CA ILE A 119 10.13 -19.50 6.94
C ILE A 119 11.01 -20.74 7.16
N ILE A 120 11.02 -21.68 6.21
CA ILE A 120 11.86 -22.90 6.32
C ILE A 120 13.35 -22.57 6.23
N TRP A 121 13.74 -21.64 5.35
CA TRP A 121 15.16 -21.30 5.14
C TRP A 121 15.74 -20.34 6.17
N VAL A 122 14.95 -19.35 6.57
CA VAL A 122 15.40 -18.19 7.36
C VAL A 122 14.88 -18.26 8.80
N GLY A 123 13.85 -19.07 9.07
CA GLY A 123 13.22 -19.20 10.38
C GLY A 123 12.02 -18.27 10.57
N THR A 124 11.55 -18.15 11.81
CA THR A 124 10.35 -17.39 12.21
C THR A 124 10.65 -16.04 12.84
N ASP A 125 11.92 -15.65 12.87
CA ASP A 125 12.36 -14.39 13.47
C ASP A 125 11.95 -13.17 12.63
N ILE A 126 12.12 -11.98 13.23
CA ILE A 126 11.81 -10.69 12.60
C ILE A 126 12.47 -10.52 11.22
N PHE A 127 13.66 -11.09 11.04
CA PHE A 127 14.41 -11.02 9.79
C PHE A 127 13.67 -11.70 8.62
N SER A 128 13.05 -12.86 8.87
CA SER A 128 12.27 -13.60 7.86
C SER A 128 11.08 -12.78 7.37
N LYS A 129 10.36 -12.16 8.30
CA LYS A 129 9.19 -11.31 7.98
C LYS A 129 9.58 -10.03 7.25
N VAL A 130 10.70 -9.41 7.63
CA VAL A 130 11.26 -8.25 6.91
C VAL A 130 11.59 -8.62 5.46
N ILE A 131 12.20 -9.78 5.20
CA ILE A 131 12.48 -10.24 3.83
C ILE A 131 11.18 -10.43 3.03
N VAL A 132 10.14 -10.99 3.64
CA VAL A 132 8.82 -11.13 3.00
C VAL A 132 8.26 -9.76 2.61
N VAL A 133 8.29 -8.78 3.52
CA VAL A 133 7.88 -7.40 3.23
C VAL A 133 8.71 -6.81 2.10
N VAL A 134 10.03 -7.06 2.10
CA VAL A 134 10.92 -6.59 1.05
C VAL A 134 10.48 -7.14 -0.31
N LEU A 135 10.34 -8.45 -0.42
CA LEU A 135 9.94 -9.09 -1.68
C LEU A 135 8.54 -8.67 -2.13
N PHE A 136 7.62 -8.44 -1.19
CA PHE A 136 6.26 -7.99 -1.49
C PHE A 136 6.23 -6.60 -2.10
N THR A 137 7.02 -5.69 -1.52
CA THR A 137 6.97 -4.28 -1.87
C THR A 137 7.97 -3.94 -2.98
N PHE A 138 9.09 -4.65 -3.10
CA PHE A 138 10.19 -4.31 -4.00
C PHE A 138 9.79 -4.24 -5.47
N PHE A 139 9.18 -5.28 -6.05
CA PHE A 139 8.91 -5.30 -7.50
C PHE A 139 7.86 -4.26 -7.91
N PRO A 140 6.67 -4.18 -7.26
CA PRO A 140 5.68 -3.15 -7.58
C PRO A 140 6.22 -1.74 -7.31
N LEU A 141 7.04 -1.56 -6.27
CA LEU A 141 7.67 -0.28 -5.95
C LEU A 141 8.64 0.16 -7.05
N VAL A 142 9.52 -0.73 -7.55
CA VAL A 142 10.43 -0.39 -8.64
C VAL A 142 9.66 -0.02 -9.90
N VAL A 143 8.63 -0.78 -10.26
CA VAL A 143 7.81 -0.45 -11.44
C VAL A 143 7.09 0.89 -11.28
N SER A 144 6.54 1.17 -10.09
CA SER A 144 5.90 2.45 -9.78
C SER A 144 6.91 3.60 -9.83
N LEU A 145 8.12 3.42 -9.30
CA LEU A 145 9.18 4.42 -9.37
C LEU A 145 9.67 4.66 -10.80
N VAL A 146 9.88 3.61 -11.60
CA VAL A 146 10.26 3.77 -13.02
C VAL A 146 9.16 4.51 -13.78
N THR A 147 7.90 4.16 -13.53
CA THR A 147 6.74 4.80 -14.17
C THR A 147 6.59 6.26 -13.75
N GLY A 148 6.69 6.56 -12.45
CA GLY A 148 6.60 7.92 -11.90
C GLY A 148 7.77 8.82 -12.27
N LEU A 149 9.00 8.27 -12.34
CA LEU A 149 10.15 9.01 -12.87
C LEU A 149 9.93 9.34 -14.36
N ARG A 150 9.31 8.44 -15.13
CA ARG A 150 9.01 8.64 -16.55
C ARG A 150 7.74 9.46 -16.82
N SER A 151 6.87 9.66 -15.82
CA SER A 151 5.64 10.44 -15.98
C SER A 151 5.89 11.95 -16.05
N VAL A 152 7.15 12.39 -15.95
CA VAL A 152 7.50 13.77 -16.27
C VAL A 152 7.29 14.01 -17.74
N ASP A 153 6.46 15.01 -18.02
CA ASP A 153 6.15 15.46 -19.36
C ASP A 153 7.42 15.75 -20.18
N SER A 154 7.46 15.23 -21.42
CA SER A 154 8.61 15.37 -22.31
C SER A 154 8.89 16.82 -22.67
N GLU A 155 7.85 17.67 -22.74
CA GLU A 155 8.00 19.10 -23.01
C GLU A 155 8.76 19.79 -21.87
N SER A 156 8.46 19.42 -20.62
CA SER A 156 9.18 19.89 -19.43
C SER A 156 10.64 19.43 -19.40
N VAL A 157 10.93 18.20 -19.85
CA VAL A 157 12.31 17.70 -20.00
C VAL A 157 13.06 18.45 -21.10
N ASP A 158 12.42 18.67 -22.26
CA ASP A 158 13.02 19.35 -23.40
C ASP A 158 13.24 20.85 -23.13
N MET A 159 12.36 21.48 -22.34
CA MET A 159 12.56 22.84 -21.81
C MET A 159 13.83 22.90 -20.94
N PHE A 160 14.00 21.97 -19.99
CA PHE A 160 15.20 21.93 -19.16
C PHE A 160 16.47 21.67 -19.97
N ARG A 161 16.40 20.83 -21.02
CA ARG A 161 17.53 20.63 -21.95
C ARG A 161 17.88 21.89 -22.73
N THR A 162 16.87 22.66 -23.15
CA THR A 162 17.07 23.95 -23.84
C THR A 162 17.73 24.99 -22.93
N LEU A 163 17.51 24.89 -21.62
CA LEU A 163 18.20 25.68 -20.59
C LEU A 163 19.59 25.14 -20.21
N GLY A 164 20.11 24.14 -20.92
CA GLY A 164 21.42 23.54 -20.68
C GLY A 164 21.48 22.60 -19.47
N ALA A 165 20.35 22.14 -18.94
CA ALA A 165 20.33 21.24 -17.80
C ALA A 165 20.90 19.86 -18.19
N THR A 166 21.85 19.38 -17.38
CA THR A 166 22.40 18.03 -17.48
C THR A 166 21.36 16.98 -17.05
N ASN A 167 21.51 15.73 -17.52
CA ASN A 167 20.60 14.63 -17.16
C ASN A 167 20.46 14.43 -15.64
N ALA A 168 21.52 14.70 -14.86
CA ALA A 168 21.48 14.66 -13.40
C ALA A 168 20.65 15.80 -12.79
N GLN A 169 20.66 16.99 -13.40
CA GLN A 169 19.84 18.12 -12.99
C GLN A 169 18.36 17.90 -13.35
N ILE A 170 18.07 17.36 -14.53
CA ILE A 170 16.71 16.96 -14.93
C ILE A 170 16.17 15.92 -13.95
N PHE A 171 16.97 14.90 -13.64
CA PHE A 171 16.58 13.87 -12.68
C PHE A 171 16.27 14.44 -11.28
N ARG A 172 17.18 15.23 -10.69
CA ARG A 172 17.01 15.75 -9.32
C ARG A 172 15.99 16.87 -9.21
N LYS A 173 15.95 17.79 -10.17
CA LYS A 173 15.15 19.03 -10.09
C LYS A 173 13.79 18.93 -10.77
N LEU A 174 13.58 17.93 -11.63
CA LEU A 174 12.32 17.75 -12.34
C LEU A 174 11.69 16.39 -12.02
N MET A 175 12.42 15.28 -12.16
CA MET A 175 11.84 13.93 -11.99
C MET A 175 11.50 13.60 -10.54
N ILE A 176 12.40 13.83 -9.59
CA ILE A 176 12.12 13.58 -8.16
C ILE A 176 10.93 14.42 -7.63
N PRO A 177 10.91 15.76 -7.78
CA PRO A 177 9.81 16.57 -7.26
C PRO A 177 8.47 16.34 -7.98
N THR A 178 8.46 15.92 -9.25
CA THR A 178 7.22 15.59 -9.97
C THR A 178 6.70 14.19 -9.62
N ALA A 179 7.60 13.25 -9.31
CA ALA A 179 7.21 11.91 -8.87
C ALA A 179 6.70 11.87 -7.42
N LEU A 180 7.10 12.82 -6.57
CA LEU A 180 6.67 12.87 -5.16
C LEU A 180 5.14 13.01 -5.02
N PRO A 181 4.48 14.00 -5.66
CA PRO A 181 3.02 14.10 -5.66
C PRO A 181 2.40 12.83 -6.22
N ASN A 182 2.85 12.30 -7.36
CA ASN A 182 2.28 11.09 -7.96
C ASN A 182 2.40 9.83 -7.09
N PHE A 183 3.46 9.71 -6.28
CA PHE A 183 3.64 8.63 -5.32
C PHE A 183 2.66 8.71 -4.13
N PHE A 184 2.28 9.93 -3.73
CA PHE A 184 1.33 10.20 -2.64
C PHE A 184 -0.09 10.54 -3.12
N ALA A 185 -0.31 10.74 -4.42
CA ALA A 185 -1.58 11.16 -5.03
C ALA A 185 -2.61 10.03 -5.18
N GLY A 186 -2.52 9.01 -4.31
CA GLY A 186 -3.64 8.09 -4.06
C GLY A 186 -4.86 8.78 -3.40
N GLY A 187 -4.84 10.10 -3.19
CA GLY A 187 -5.88 10.85 -2.47
C GLY A 187 -6.59 11.98 -3.25
N GLU A 188 -6.24 12.29 -4.50
CA GLU A 188 -6.71 13.53 -5.16
C GLU A 188 -7.37 13.33 -6.54
N SER A 189 -7.90 12.13 -6.80
CA SER A 189 -8.69 11.88 -8.02
C SER A 189 -10.14 12.40 -7.90
N SER A 190 -10.34 13.70 -7.63
CA SER A 190 -11.69 14.32 -7.67
C SER A 190 -11.72 15.87 -7.66
N SER A 191 -11.01 16.60 -8.55
CA SER A 191 -11.44 18.01 -8.77
C SER A 191 -11.05 18.66 -10.10
N SER A 192 -10.99 17.93 -11.21
CA SER A 192 -10.95 18.60 -12.53
C SER A 192 -11.52 17.71 -13.63
N ARG A 193 -12.83 17.48 -13.55
CA ARG A 193 -13.65 17.33 -14.76
C ARG A 193 -14.69 18.42 -14.70
N ASP A 194 -14.44 19.52 -15.39
CA ASP A 194 -15.47 20.36 -15.98
C ASP A 194 -14.93 20.84 -17.33
N PRO A 195 -15.63 20.60 -18.44
CA PRO A 195 -15.69 21.55 -19.54
C PRO A 195 -16.69 22.68 -19.27
#